data_AF-A0A6A3IG28-F1
#
_entry.id   AF-A0A6A3IG28-F1
#
_cell.length_a   1.000
_cell.length_b   1.000
_cell.length_c   1.000
_cell.angle_alpha   90.00
_cell.angle_beta   90.00
_cell.angle_gamma   90.00
#
_symmetry.space_group_name_H-M   'P 1'
#
loop_
_entity.id
_entity.type
_entity.pdbx_description
1 polymer ?
#
loop_
_entity_poly.entity_id
_entity_poly.type
_entity_poly.pdbx_seq_one_letter_code
_entity_poly.pdbx_strand_id
1 'polypeptide(L)'
;MAPSTCPLLLESRALIDSLGYVDTEYNSPQSQQQVQALIRAEMGTFAPPEDKYLAYLPPYAPTFGGRTRLQTEFKRVAANVPLDAIDMNRYQVKEPTGKHAQSLEAWEQAVKQLQVAVEHQSNRVVNLELQQGYGTKLAKVRAAVLDGVNAQYEHAVKETKAASDKINLARQQEQARNAAKLRNYQNRYYELLAKNASIKRACAEQEQRVQKKVKTEA
;
A
#
# COMPACT_ATOMS: atom_id res chain seq x y z
N MET A 1 -3.75 -18.49 -13.44
CA MET A 1 -3.74 -17.49 -12.36
C MET A 1 -2.67 -16.47 -12.71
N ALA A 2 -2.97 -15.16 -12.67
CA ALA A 2 -1.93 -14.15 -12.83
C ALA A 2 -0.90 -14.31 -11.69
N PRO A 3 0.40 -14.16 -11.97
CA PRO A 3 1.41 -14.24 -10.92
C PRO A 3 1.15 -13.13 -9.88
N SER A 4 1.25 -13.46 -8.59
CA SER A 4 1.06 -12.49 -7.50
C SER A 4 2.25 -11.55 -7.30
N THR A 5 3.29 -11.68 -8.12
CA THR A 5 4.57 -10.96 -7.99
C THR A 5 5.14 -10.70 -9.37
N CYS A 6 5.84 -9.57 -9.54
CA CYS A 6 6.50 -9.22 -10.79
C CYS A 6 7.48 -10.32 -11.23
N PRO A 7 7.40 -10.83 -12.48
CA PRO A 7 8.29 -11.89 -12.98
C PRO A 7 9.77 -11.51 -12.90
N LEU A 8 10.10 -10.23 -13.13
CA LEU A 8 11.48 -9.73 -13.06
C LEU A 8 12.07 -9.84 -11.65
N LEU A 9 11.25 -9.75 -10.60
CA LEU A 9 11.71 -9.93 -9.22
C LEU A 9 11.99 -11.40 -8.87
N LEU A 10 11.35 -12.35 -9.56
CA LEU A 10 11.63 -13.77 -9.36
C LEU A 10 12.98 -14.19 -9.95
N GLU A 11 13.34 -13.64 -11.11
CA GLU A 11 14.61 -13.93 -11.79
C GLU A 11 15.82 -13.47 -10.96
N SER A 12 15.72 -12.31 -10.32
CA SER A 12 16.83 -11.73 -9.54
C SER A 12 16.82 -12.09 -8.05
N ARG A 13 15.80 -12.79 -7.54
CA ARG A 13 15.62 -13.00 -6.10
C ARG A 13 16.79 -13.71 -5.43
N ALA A 14 17.44 -14.65 -6.13
CA ALA A 14 18.59 -15.39 -5.61
C ALA A 14 19.88 -14.55 -5.56
N LEU A 15 19.91 -13.39 -6.25
CA LEU A 15 21.08 -12.52 -6.33
C LEU A 15 21.05 -11.37 -5.31
N ILE A 16 19.90 -11.11 -4.69
CA ILE A 16 19.73 -9.97 -3.77
C ILE A 16 19.81 -10.48 -2.34
N ASP A 17 21.02 -10.43 -1.76
CA ASP A 17 21.23 -10.62 -0.32
C ASP A 17 21.39 -9.24 0.35
N SER A 18 20.62 -9.00 1.40
CA SER A 18 20.67 -7.75 2.17
C SER A 18 20.33 -8.03 3.64
N LEU A 19 21.22 -7.65 4.56
CA LEU A 19 21.10 -8.00 5.98
C LEU A 19 20.55 -6.81 6.80
N GLY A 20 19.27 -6.48 6.62
CA GLY A 20 18.66 -5.29 7.27
C GLY A 20 18.77 -5.21 8.80
N TYR A 21 18.91 -6.32 9.53
CA TYR A 21 19.14 -6.29 11.00
C TYR A 21 20.61 -6.05 11.39
N VAL A 22 21.54 -6.19 10.43
CA VAL A 22 22.99 -6.11 10.63
C VAL A 22 23.52 -4.78 10.08
N ASP A 23 23.08 -4.43 8.87
CA ASP A 23 23.52 -3.25 8.13
C ASP A 23 22.76 -2.01 8.62
N THR A 24 23.06 -1.45 9.79
CA THR A 24 22.29 -0.33 10.35
C THR A 24 22.53 1.01 9.64
N GLU A 25 23.52 1.09 8.74
CA GLU A 25 23.97 2.30 8.05
C GLU A 25 22.91 2.92 7.13
N TYR A 26 21.96 2.12 6.62
CA TYR A 26 20.86 2.62 5.78
C TYR A 26 19.86 3.49 6.57
N ASN A 27 19.88 3.46 7.91
CA ASN A 27 18.99 4.32 8.71
C ASN A 27 19.43 5.79 8.72
N SER A 28 20.64 6.09 8.25
CA SER A 28 21.11 7.47 8.14
C SER A 28 20.36 8.22 7.02
N PRO A 29 19.81 9.42 7.28
CA PRO A 29 19.10 10.19 6.25
C PRO A 29 19.97 10.50 5.02
N GLN A 30 21.27 10.72 5.21
CA GLN A 30 22.21 11.01 4.13
C GLN A 30 22.37 9.81 3.17
N SER A 31 22.52 8.60 3.72
CA SER A 31 22.60 7.38 2.91
C SER A 31 21.30 7.15 2.13
N GLN A 32 20.14 7.34 2.77
CA GLN A 32 18.85 7.23 2.10
C GLN A 32 18.68 8.22 0.95
N GLN A 33 19.07 9.48 1.14
CA GLN A 33 19.02 10.49 0.08
C GLN A 33 19.93 10.14 -1.09
N GLN A 34 21.16 9.69 -0.81
CA GLN A 34 22.11 9.27 -1.84
C GLN A 34 21.58 8.06 -2.63
N VAL A 35 21.11 7.03 -1.94
CA VAL A 35 20.53 5.83 -2.58
C VAL A 35 19.29 6.20 -3.40
N GLN A 36 18.40 7.04 -2.88
CA GLN A 36 17.23 7.51 -3.63
C GLN A 36 17.62 8.31 -4.89
N ALA A 37 18.66 9.13 -4.83
CA ALA A 37 19.14 9.87 -6.00
C ALA A 37 19.63 8.92 -7.09
N LEU A 38 20.38 7.88 -6.71
CA LEU A 38 20.85 6.84 -7.64
C LEU A 38 19.67 6.05 -8.24
N ILE A 39 18.69 5.66 -7.42
CA ILE A 39 17.47 4.99 -7.91
C ILE A 39 16.74 5.88 -8.92
N ARG A 40 16.57 7.17 -8.65
CA ARG A 40 15.91 8.09 -9.58
C ARG A 40 16.68 8.26 -10.89
N ALA A 41 18.01 8.29 -10.84
CA ALA A 41 18.84 8.35 -12.04
C ALA A 41 18.62 7.11 -12.92
N GLU A 42 18.64 5.92 -12.33
CA GLU A 42 18.36 4.66 -13.04
C GLU A 42 16.91 4.55 -13.53
N MET A 43 15.95 5.09 -12.77
CA MET A 43 14.56 5.17 -13.24
C MET A 43 14.41 6.07 -14.47
N GLY A 44 15.27 7.07 -14.65
CA GLY A 44 15.28 7.94 -15.83
C GLY A 44 15.86 7.27 -17.08
N THR A 45 16.75 6.29 -16.91
CA THR A 45 17.37 5.54 -18.01
C THR A 45 16.61 4.25 -18.34
N PHE A 46 15.87 3.70 -17.38
CA PHE A 46 15.18 2.43 -17.52
C PHE A 46 13.95 2.51 -18.44
N ALA A 47 13.96 1.74 -19.52
CA ALA A 47 12.81 1.49 -20.38
C ALA A 47 12.23 0.09 -20.08
N PRO A 48 11.13 -0.02 -19.30
CA PRO A 48 10.56 -1.31 -18.95
C PRO A 48 10.01 -2.05 -20.19
N PRO A 49 10.22 -3.37 -20.30
CA PRO A 49 9.57 -4.18 -21.34
C PRO A 49 8.04 -4.19 -21.13
N GLU A 50 7.28 -3.70 -22.11
CA GLU A 50 5.81 -3.53 -22.04
C GLU A 50 5.10 -4.84 -21.67
N ASP A 51 5.54 -5.96 -22.25
CA ASP A 51 4.88 -7.26 -22.11
C ASP A 51 5.12 -7.97 -20.77
N LYS A 52 6.18 -7.60 -20.03
CA LYS A 52 6.62 -8.32 -18.81
C LYS A 52 6.51 -7.50 -17.54
N TYR A 53 6.73 -6.18 -17.62
CA TYR A 53 6.84 -5.34 -16.43
C TYR A 53 5.51 -5.25 -15.65
N LEU A 54 4.37 -5.19 -16.36
CA LEU A 54 3.04 -5.09 -15.75
C LEU A 54 2.22 -6.38 -15.85
N ALA A 55 2.79 -7.48 -16.34
CA ALA A 55 2.07 -8.73 -16.61
C ALA A 55 1.44 -9.39 -15.37
N TYR A 56 1.96 -9.08 -14.18
CA TYR A 56 1.43 -9.58 -12.91
C TYR A 56 0.20 -8.79 -12.42
N LEU A 57 0.00 -7.58 -12.94
CA LEU A 57 -1.19 -6.79 -12.65
C LEU A 57 -2.31 -7.21 -13.60
N PRO A 58 -3.51 -7.50 -13.09
CA PRO A 58 -4.65 -7.73 -13.96
C PRO A 58 -4.93 -6.47 -14.78
N PRO A 59 -5.30 -6.59 -16.07
CA PRO A 59 -5.72 -5.43 -16.86
C PRO A 59 -6.94 -4.80 -16.18
N TYR A 60 -6.78 -3.55 -15.72
CA TYR A 60 -7.86 -2.81 -15.09
C TYR A 60 -8.64 -2.05 -16.17
N ALA A 61 -9.73 -2.64 -16.64
CA ALA A 61 -10.77 -1.94 -17.36
C ALA A 61 -12.06 -2.06 -16.53
N PRO A 62 -12.57 -0.96 -15.92
CA PRO A 62 -13.79 -1.03 -15.14
C PRO A 62 -14.97 -1.32 -16.09
N THR A 63 -15.31 -2.60 -16.22
CA THR A 63 -16.47 -3.04 -17.00
C THR A 63 -17.71 -2.98 -16.12
N PHE A 64 -18.51 -1.93 -16.25
CA PHE A 64 -19.82 -1.82 -15.60
C PHE A 64 -20.90 -2.60 -16.37
N GLY A 65 -20.58 -3.77 -16.91
CA GLY A 65 -21.48 -4.60 -17.71
C GLY A 65 -22.80 -4.87 -16.97
N GLY A 66 -23.92 -4.69 -17.65
CA GLY A 66 -25.26 -4.88 -17.08
C GLY A 66 -25.73 -3.80 -16.09
N ARG A 67 -24.90 -2.79 -15.78
CA ARG A 67 -25.21 -1.74 -14.80
C ARG A 67 -25.25 -0.37 -15.48
N THR A 68 -26.37 -0.09 -16.14
CA THR A 68 -26.60 1.17 -16.90
C THR A 68 -26.34 2.42 -16.07
N ARG A 69 -26.80 2.47 -14.81
CA ARG A 69 -26.56 3.61 -13.90
C ARG A 69 -25.06 3.89 -13.67
N LEU A 70 -24.27 2.84 -13.43
CA LEU A 70 -22.83 2.99 -13.22
C LEU A 70 -22.10 3.42 -14.48
N GLN A 71 -22.54 2.95 -15.66
CA GLN A 71 -21.99 3.41 -16.94
C GLN A 71 -22.25 4.90 -17.17
N THR A 72 -23.46 5.37 -16.87
CA THR A 72 -23.82 6.79 -16.98
C THR A 72 -23.01 7.64 -16.01
N GLU A 73 -22.88 7.21 -14.75
CA GLU A 73 -22.06 7.91 -13.76
C GLU A 73 -20.58 7.95 -14.15
N PHE A 74 -20.05 6.84 -14.69
CA PHE A 74 -18.68 6.81 -15.17
C PHE A 74 -18.45 7.80 -16.32
N LYS A 75 -19.42 7.92 -17.26
CA LYS A 75 -19.38 8.94 -18.32
C LYS A 75 -19.45 10.36 -17.76
N ARG A 76 -20.30 10.61 -16.76
CA ARG A 76 -20.42 11.92 -16.08
C ARG A 76 -19.11 12.33 -15.43
N VAL A 77 -18.50 11.41 -14.67
CA VAL A 77 -17.20 11.64 -14.00
C VAL A 77 -16.10 11.84 -15.03
N ALA A 78 -16.06 11.03 -16.10
CA ALA A 78 -15.11 11.21 -17.19
C ALA A 78 -15.28 12.58 -17.88
N ALA A 79 -16.49 13.11 -17.91
CA ALA A 79 -16.79 14.46 -18.40
C ALA A 79 -16.57 15.58 -17.37
N ASN A 80 -16.07 15.27 -16.16
CA ASN A 80 -15.89 16.21 -15.05
C ASN A 80 -17.16 17.00 -14.67
N VAL A 81 -18.34 16.42 -14.90
CA VAL A 81 -19.60 17.07 -14.55
C VAL A 81 -19.88 16.81 -13.07
N PRO A 82 -20.10 17.83 -12.23
CA PRO A 82 -20.41 17.65 -10.81
C PRO A 82 -21.73 16.89 -10.62
N LEU A 83 -21.85 16.18 -9.49
CA LEU A 83 -23.05 15.41 -9.17
C LEU A 83 -24.11 16.35 -8.60
N ASP A 84 -25.31 16.37 -9.20
CA ASP A 84 -26.48 16.98 -8.58
C ASP A 84 -27.13 15.96 -7.64
N ALA A 85 -26.64 15.93 -6.39
CA ALA A 85 -26.80 14.75 -5.55
C ALA A 85 -28.21 14.59 -4.99
N ILE A 86 -28.92 15.68 -4.65
CA ILE A 86 -30.27 15.65 -4.05
C ILE A 86 -30.96 17.01 -4.23
N ASP A 87 -32.11 17.04 -4.89
CA ASP A 87 -32.98 18.23 -4.91
C ASP A 87 -33.82 18.31 -3.63
N MET A 88 -33.40 19.18 -2.71
CA MET A 88 -34.13 19.45 -1.46
C MET A 88 -35.41 20.26 -1.68
N ASN A 89 -35.57 20.93 -2.83
CA ASN A 89 -36.80 21.66 -3.13
C ASN A 89 -37.98 20.72 -3.37
N ARG A 90 -37.72 19.47 -3.77
CA ARG A 90 -38.74 18.43 -3.98
C ARG A 90 -39.57 18.14 -2.73
N TYR A 91 -39.00 18.33 -1.54
CA TYR A 91 -39.67 18.08 -0.26
C TYR A 91 -40.23 19.34 0.40
N GLN A 92 -40.01 20.51 -0.22
CA GLN A 92 -40.55 21.77 0.26
C GLN A 92 -41.87 22.05 -0.44
N VAL A 93 -42.98 22.02 0.30
CA VAL A 93 -44.24 22.56 -0.21
C VAL A 93 -44.13 24.08 -0.20
N LYS A 94 -44.16 24.70 -1.38
CA LYS A 94 -44.15 26.16 -1.53
C LYS A 94 -45.47 26.62 -2.10
N GLU A 95 -46.01 27.70 -1.56
CA GLU A 95 -47.19 28.34 -2.10
C GLU A 95 -46.86 29.00 -3.46
N PRO A 96 -47.71 28.83 -4.49
CA PRO A 96 -47.55 29.55 -5.75
C PRO A 96 -47.62 31.07 -5.51
N THR A 97 -46.58 31.82 -5.91
CA THR A 97 -46.51 33.28 -5.73
C THR A 97 -46.40 34.00 -7.08
N GLY A 98 -46.73 35.29 -7.10
CA GLY A 98 -46.60 36.14 -8.30
C GLY A 98 -47.46 35.65 -9.47
N LYS A 99 -46.86 35.51 -10.67
CA LYS A 99 -47.57 35.04 -11.88
C LYS A 99 -48.13 33.61 -11.75
N HIS A 100 -47.50 32.78 -10.91
CA HIS A 100 -47.98 31.41 -10.66
C HIS A 100 -49.22 31.36 -9.76
N ALA A 101 -49.45 32.40 -8.93
CA ALA A 101 -50.66 32.49 -8.11
C ALA A 101 -51.94 32.69 -8.94
N GLN A 102 -51.82 33.16 -10.18
CA GLN A 102 -52.94 33.34 -11.10
C GLN A 102 -53.18 32.11 -12.01
N SER A 103 -52.29 31.11 -11.98
CA SER A 103 -52.39 29.91 -12.80
C SER A 103 -53.02 28.76 -12.02
N LEU A 104 -54.13 28.24 -12.52
CA LEU A 104 -54.82 27.09 -11.93
C LEU A 104 -53.91 25.85 -11.85
N GLU A 105 -53.12 25.60 -12.91
CA GLU A 105 -52.21 24.45 -12.98
C GLU A 105 -51.14 24.48 -11.89
N ALA A 106 -50.62 25.65 -11.55
CA ALA A 106 -49.62 25.81 -10.49
C ALA A 106 -50.21 25.49 -9.11
N TRP A 107 -51.46 25.87 -8.86
CA TRP A 107 -52.19 25.51 -7.64
C TRP A 107 -52.49 24.01 -7.57
N GLU A 108 -52.91 23.39 -8.68
CA GLU A 108 -53.14 21.94 -8.72
C GLU A 108 -51.85 21.14 -8.43
N GLN A 109 -50.72 21.58 -8.96
CA GLN A 109 -49.42 20.96 -8.68
C GLN A 109 -49.01 21.14 -7.21
N ALA A 110 -49.19 22.34 -6.63
CA ALA A 110 -48.91 22.59 -5.23
C ALA A 110 -49.80 21.74 -4.30
N VAL A 111 -51.08 21.56 -4.62
CA VAL A 111 -52.00 20.68 -3.89
C VAL A 111 -51.55 19.22 -3.97
N LYS A 112 -51.15 18.72 -5.14
CA LYS A 112 -50.61 17.36 -5.30
C LYS A 112 -49.33 17.16 -4.48
N GLN A 113 -48.43 18.15 -4.45
CA GLN A 113 -47.22 18.12 -3.63
C GLN A 113 -47.55 18.12 -2.13
N LEU A 114 -48.52 18.92 -1.69
CA LEU A 114 -49.01 18.94 -0.31
C LEU A 114 -49.60 17.59 0.09
N GLN A 115 -50.42 16.96 -0.75
CA GLN A 115 -50.96 15.62 -0.51
C GLN A 115 -49.84 14.60 -0.30
N VAL A 116 -48.81 14.61 -1.15
CA VAL A 116 -47.63 13.74 -0.99
C VAL A 116 -46.90 14.03 0.32
N ALA A 117 -46.75 15.30 0.70
CA ALA A 117 -46.09 15.68 1.96
C ALA A 117 -46.87 15.20 3.20
N VAL A 118 -48.20 15.29 3.17
CA VAL A 118 -49.07 14.79 4.25
C VAL A 118 -48.94 13.28 4.40
N GLU A 119 -48.99 12.52 3.30
CA GLU A 119 -48.79 11.07 3.32
C GLU A 119 -47.39 10.69 3.83
N HIS A 120 -46.35 11.42 3.43
CA HIS A 120 -45.00 11.21 3.94
C HIS A 120 -44.91 11.47 5.45
N GLN A 121 -45.58 12.52 5.94
CA GLN A 121 -45.61 12.83 7.37
C GLN A 121 -46.38 11.78 8.18
N SER A 122 -47.48 11.26 7.64
CA SER A 122 -48.23 10.13 8.22
C SER A 122 -47.33 8.89 8.36
N ASN A 123 -46.63 8.51 7.27
CA ASN A 123 -45.65 7.41 7.30
C ASN A 123 -44.51 7.65 8.29
N ARG A 124 -44.04 8.90 8.40
CA ARG A 124 -43.00 9.27 9.38
C ARG A 124 -43.47 9.04 10.81
N VAL A 125 -44.73 9.38 11.14
CA VAL A 125 -45.29 9.12 12.48
C VAL A 125 -45.28 7.62 12.78
N VAL A 126 -45.79 6.79 11.86
CA VAL A 126 -45.78 5.32 12.01
C VAL A 126 -44.36 4.78 12.19
N ASN A 127 -43.40 5.27 11.40
CA ASN A 127 -41.99 4.88 11.53
C ASN A 127 -41.39 5.28 12.89
N LEU A 128 -41.76 6.46 13.40
CA LEU A 128 -41.30 6.94 14.72
C LEU A 128 -41.91 6.13 15.85
N GLU A 129 -43.18 5.73 15.75
CA GLU A 129 -43.83 4.83 16.72
C GLU A 129 -43.14 3.47 16.75
N LEU A 130 -42.82 2.89 15.58
CA LEU A 130 -42.04 1.66 15.47
C LEU A 130 -40.63 1.84 16.07
N GLN A 131 -39.97 2.96 15.80
CA GLN A 131 -38.65 3.26 16.36
C GLN A 131 -38.72 3.41 17.89
N GLN A 132 -39.76 4.04 18.44
CA GLN A 132 -39.95 4.19 19.88
C GLN A 132 -40.16 2.82 20.54
N GLY A 133 -40.90 1.92 19.91
CA GLY A 133 -41.16 0.57 20.43
C GLY A 133 -39.95 -0.38 20.35
N TYR A 134 -39.20 -0.36 19.25
CA TYR A 134 -38.18 -1.37 18.94
C TYR A 134 -36.75 -0.83 18.81
N GLY A 135 -36.57 0.47 18.63
CA GLY A 135 -35.27 1.08 18.30
C GLY A 135 -34.19 0.78 19.32
N THR A 136 -34.47 0.92 20.61
CA THR A 136 -33.51 0.63 21.69
C THR A 136 -33.11 -0.84 21.72
N LYS A 137 -34.05 -1.77 21.53
CA LYS A 137 -33.78 -3.21 21.51
C LYS A 137 -32.93 -3.58 20.29
N LEU A 138 -33.29 -3.06 19.13
CA LEU A 138 -32.54 -3.27 17.88
C LEU A 138 -31.12 -2.70 17.97
N ALA A 139 -30.95 -1.51 18.55
CA ALA A 139 -29.64 -0.91 18.76
C ALA A 139 -28.75 -1.77 19.66
N LYS A 140 -29.29 -2.34 20.75
CA LYS A 140 -28.56 -3.26 21.63
C LYS A 140 -28.12 -4.54 20.92
N VAL A 141 -29.00 -5.16 20.14
CA VAL A 141 -28.66 -6.36 19.34
C VAL A 141 -27.58 -6.03 18.31
N ARG A 142 -27.71 -4.90 17.60
CA ARG A 142 -26.69 -4.45 16.65
C ARG A 142 -25.35 -4.20 17.32
N ALA A 143 -25.33 -3.57 18.48
CA ALA A 143 -24.11 -3.36 19.25
C ALA A 143 -23.44 -4.70 19.60
N ALA A 144 -24.21 -5.67 20.12
CA ALA A 144 -23.67 -6.99 20.44
C ALA A 144 -23.10 -7.74 19.21
N VAL A 145 -23.76 -7.62 18.05
CA VAL A 145 -23.23 -8.18 16.79
C VAL A 145 -21.92 -7.49 16.39
N LEU A 146 -21.87 -6.16 16.48
CA LEU A 146 -20.66 -5.39 16.18
C LEU A 146 -19.52 -5.72 17.14
N ASP A 147 -19.80 -5.89 18.42
CA ASP A 147 -18.80 -6.32 19.42
C ASP A 147 -18.23 -7.71 19.08
N GLY A 148 -19.08 -8.64 18.65
CA GLY A 148 -18.64 -9.95 18.18
C GLY A 148 -17.74 -9.88 16.93
N VAL A 149 -18.11 -9.05 15.96
CA VAL A 149 -17.31 -8.81 14.74
C VAL A 149 -15.97 -8.14 15.09
N ASN A 150 -15.97 -7.17 16.00
CA ASN A 150 -14.75 -6.52 16.48
C ASN A 150 -13.82 -7.53 17.15
N ALA A 151 -14.34 -8.40 18.03
CA ALA A 151 -13.54 -9.44 18.67
C ALA A 151 -12.91 -10.41 17.66
N GLN A 152 -13.63 -10.77 16.59
CA GLN A 152 -13.10 -11.60 15.50
C GLN A 152 -11.94 -10.91 14.77
N TYR A 153 -12.09 -9.63 14.42
CA TYR A 153 -11.02 -8.88 13.77
C TYR A 153 -9.82 -8.65 14.68
N GLU A 154 -10.03 -8.38 15.97
CA GLU A 154 -8.95 -8.29 16.95
C GLU A 154 -8.16 -9.60 17.03
N HIS A 155 -8.84 -10.75 17.02
CA HIS A 155 -8.18 -12.05 17.00
C HIS A 155 -7.36 -12.23 15.72
N ALA A 156 -7.93 -11.95 14.54
CA ALA A 156 -7.22 -12.05 13.26
C ALA A 156 -5.98 -11.14 13.20
N VAL A 157 -6.07 -9.92 13.75
CA VAL A 157 -4.93 -8.99 13.85
C VAL A 157 -3.86 -9.54 14.79
N LYS A 158 -4.24 -10.11 15.94
CA LYS A 158 -3.28 -10.72 16.87
C LYS A 158 -2.55 -11.90 16.23
N GLU A 159 -3.28 -12.78 15.54
CA GLU A 159 -2.73 -13.95 14.88
C GLU A 159 -1.77 -13.58 13.73
N THR A 160 -2.18 -12.64 12.87
CA THR A 160 -1.34 -12.14 11.78
C THR A 160 -0.08 -11.43 12.28
N LYS A 161 -0.18 -10.65 13.36
CA LYS A 161 0.98 -10.06 14.04
C LYS A 161 1.92 -11.13 14.58
N ALA A 162 1.41 -12.12 15.31
CA ALA A 162 2.23 -13.21 15.83
C ALA A 162 2.94 -14.00 14.72
N ALA A 163 2.25 -14.25 13.59
CA ALA A 163 2.85 -14.87 12.42
C ALA A 163 3.96 -14.00 11.79
N SER A 164 3.73 -12.70 11.67
CA SER A 164 4.75 -11.74 11.19
C SER A 164 5.96 -11.67 12.12
N ASP A 165 5.74 -11.62 13.44
CA ASP A 165 6.81 -11.55 14.44
C ASP A 165 7.65 -12.82 14.45
N LYS A 166 7.03 -13.99 14.27
CA LYS A 166 7.76 -15.27 14.10
C LYS A 166 8.69 -15.23 12.89
N ILE A 167 8.23 -14.68 11.76
CA ILE A 167 9.06 -14.54 10.55
C ILE A 167 10.20 -13.56 10.80
N ASN A 168 9.92 -12.41 11.42
CA ASN A 168 10.93 -11.41 11.74
C ASN A 168 12.00 -11.94 12.70
N LEU A 169 11.59 -12.69 13.73
CA LEU A 169 12.51 -13.34 14.66
C LEU A 169 13.40 -14.36 13.95
N ALA A 170 12.82 -15.22 13.11
CA ALA A 170 13.58 -16.19 12.33
C ALA A 170 14.61 -15.50 11.42
N ARG A 171 14.18 -14.43 10.72
CA ARG A 171 15.06 -13.61 9.87
C ARG A 171 16.19 -12.98 10.67
N GLN A 172 15.91 -12.40 11.83
CA GLN A 172 16.92 -11.79 12.69
C GLN A 172 17.98 -12.81 13.13
N GLN A 173 17.55 -14.01 13.55
CA GLN A 173 18.47 -15.08 13.95
C GLN A 173 19.35 -15.56 12.79
N GLU A 174 18.78 -15.73 11.60
CA GLU A 174 19.53 -16.11 10.40
C GLU A 174 20.58 -15.07 10.03
N GLN A 175 20.18 -13.79 9.99
CA GLN A 175 21.10 -12.70 9.67
C GLN A 175 22.22 -12.57 10.71
N ALA A 176 21.92 -12.71 12.01
CA ALA A 176 22.94 -12.68 13.06
C ALA A 176 23.97 -13.82 12.91
N ARG A 177 23.52 -15.03 12.55
CA ARG A 177 24.40 -16.17 12.29
C ARG A 177 25.28 -15.94 11.07
N ASN A 178 24.72 -15.42 9.98
CA ASN A 178 25.47 -15.15 8.75
C ASN A 178 26.43 -13.97 8.91
N ALA A 179 26.06 -12.92 9.66
CA ALA A 179 26.94 -11.80 9.99
C ALA A 179 28.20 -12.24 10.73
N ALA A 180 28.08 -13.17 11.69
CA ALA A 180 29.24 -13.73 12.38
C ALA A 180 30.20 -14.44 11.41
N LYS A 181 29.66 -15.21 10.45
CA LYS A 181 30.47 -15.87 9.41
C LYS A 181 31.15 -14.85 8.50
N LEU A 182 30.43 -13.82 8.05
CA LEU A 182 30.98 -12.76 7.20
C LEU A 182 32.13 -12.01 7.89
N ARG A 183 31.98 -11.66 9.17
CA ARG A 183 33.05 -11.05 9.96
C ARG A 183 34.28 -11.96 10.06
N ASN A 184 34.09 -13.25 10.28
CA ASN A 184 35.20 -14.21 10.30
C ASN A 184 35.91 -14.29 8.94
N TYR A 185 35.15 -14.33 7.84
CA TYR A 185 35.74 -14.32 6.50
C TYR A 185 36.48 -13.03 6.19
N GLN A 186 35.93 -11.88 6.60
CA GLN A 186 36.56 -10.57 6.43
C GLN A 186 37.88 -10.49 7.22
N ASN A 187 37.90 -10.95 8.48
CA ASN A 187 39.12 -10.99 9.28
C ASN A 187 40.18 -11.89 8.63
N ARG A 188 39.79 -13.10 8.22
CA ARG A 188 40.70 -14.03 7.53
C ARG A 188 41.21 -13.45 6.21
N TYR A 189 40.37 -12.72 5.49
CA TYR A 189 40.77 -12.03 4.27
C TYR A 189 41.86 -10.98 4.54
N TYR A 190 41.67 -10.12 5.55
CA TYR A 190 42.69 -9.13 5.93
C TYR A 190 43.98 -9.77 6.46
N GLU A 191 43.88 -10.84 7.24
CA GLU A 191 45.04 -11.60 7.69
C GLU A 191 45.84 -12.17 6.52
N LEU A 192 45.16 -12.78 5.53
CA LEU A 192 45.80 -13.33 4.33
C LEU A 192 46.43 -12.23 3.48
N LEU A 193 45.77 -11.08 3.33
CA LEU A 193 46.35 -9.92 2.65
C LEU A 193 47.63 -9.43 3.34
N ALA A 194 47.59 -9.27 4.67
CA ALA A 194 48.74 -8.85 5.45
C ALA A 194 49.89 -9.86 5.38
N LYS A 195 49.57 -11.16 5.45
CA LYS A 195 50.53 -12.26 5.30
C LYS A 195 51.18 -12.25 3.92
N ASN A 196 50.39 -12.12 2.85
CA ASN A 196 50.90 -12.03 1.48
C ASN A 196 51.80 -10.81 1.29
N ALA A 197 51.42 -9.65 1.84
CA ALA A 197 52.25 -8.45 1.80
C ALA A 197 53.57 -8.62 2.56
N SER A 198 53.54 -9.30 3.73
CA SER A 198 54.73 -9.62 4.52
C SER A 198 55.68 -10.56 3.77
N ILE A 199 55.15 -11.63 3.17
CA ILE A 199 55.93 -12.58 2.36
C ILE A 199 56.59 -11.86 1.19
N LYS A 200 55.85 -11.03 0.45
CA LYS A 200 56.40 -10.25 -0.68
C LYS A 200 57.54 -9.34 -0.24
N ARG A 201 57.43 -8.68 0.91
CA ARG A 201 58.50 -7.85 1.49
C ARG A 201 59.74 -8.69 1.84
N ALA A 202 59.56 -9.81 2.54
CA ALA A 202 60.65 -10.70 2.91
C ALA A 202 61.37 -11.30 1.68
N CYS A 203 60.63 -11.68 0.64
CA CYS A 203 61.21 -12.13 -0.63
C CYS A 203 62.06 -11.04 -1.29
N ALA A 204 61.55 -9.82 -1.38
CA ALA A 204 62.30 -8.69 -1.95
C ALA A 204 63.58 -8.37 -1.17
N GLU A 205 63.51 -8.37 0.17
CA GLU A 205 64.69 -8.19 1.02
C GLU A 205 65.73 -9.31 0.81
N GLN A 206 65.28 -10.56 0.73
CA GLN A 206 66.17 -11.70 0.51
C GLN A 206 66.81 -11.67 -0.87
N GLU A 207 66.06 -11.31 -1.92
CA GLU A 207 66.58 -11.09 -3.28
C GLU A 207 67.67 -10.01 -3.29
N GLN A 208 67.44 -8.88 -2.60
CA GLN A 208 68.46 -7.84 -2.45
C GLN A 208 69.71 -8.36 -1.72
N ARG A 209 69.56 -9.18 -0.68
CA ARG A 209 70.70 -9.78 0.03
C ARG A 209 71.49 -10.74 -0.87
N VAL A 210 70.81 -11.57 -1.65
CA VAL A 210 71.44 -12.48 -2.62
C VAL A 210 72.19 -11.69 -3.68
N GLN A 211 71.56 -10.67 -4.28
CA GLN A 211 72.22 -9.80 -5.26
C GLN A 211 73.46 -9.11 -4.70
N LYS A 212 73.42 -8.66 -3.44
CA LYS A 212 74.60 -8.08 -2.77
C LYS A 212 75.72 -9.11 -2.61
N LYS A 213 75.43 -10.33 -2.16
CA LYS A 213 76.44 -11.40 -2.01
C LYS A 213 77.10 -11.77 -3.35
N VAL A 214 76.30 -11.95 -4.40
CA VAL A 214 76.82 -12.24 -5.76
C VAL A 214 77.76 -11.14 -6.26
N LYS A 215 77.49 -9.87 -5.92
CA LYS A 215 78.38 -8.75 -6.26
C LYS A 215 79.67 -8.68 -5.45
N THR A 216 79.73 -9.33 -4.27
CA THR A 216 80.93 -9.36 -3.42
C THR A 216 81.82 -10.57 -3.72
N GLU A 217 81.26 -11.65 -4.26
CA GLU A 217 81.96 -12.88 -4.62
C GLU A 217 82.44 -12.91 -6.09
N ALA A 218 82.06 -11.90 -6.90
CA ALA A 218 82.55 -11.64 -8.25
C ALA A 218 83.58 -10.51 -8.25
#